data_AF-A0A1A8X5T0-F1
#
_entry.id   AF-A0A1A8X5T0-F1
#
_cell.length_a   1.000
_cell.length_b   1.000
_cell.length_c   1.000
_cell.angle_alpha   90.00
_cell.angle_beta   90.00
_cell.angle_gamma   90.00
#
_symmetry.space_group_name_H-M   'P 1'
#
loop_
_entity.id
_entity.type
_entity.pdbx_description
1 polymer ?
#
loop_
_entity_poly.entity_id
_entity_poly.type
_entity_poly.pdbx_seq_one_letter_code
_entity_poly.pdbx_strand_id
1 'polypeptide(L)'
;MVKNIQLSDFPSKKFEDLKKRINYELLQGYQKKTTTKEHINHWIDEFKSKIDEYSRENSLKELIKNDKDCKDFNYVIEQIKQKMYSLVNGVGEQHMIKERIKKWRENYFRIYTDLTCKEDDIYIEPQLKNLYDFCEDNIFIKENLTEIKLSDKCQIIIDDISKRKDELKPKKDMFFRQITSTKINDIQCNPTILDNQFPFFKCTPRAEPNAIITNGEHVNSRESGEKLLPELHFTSGELPGGEQISPTIRGQTDTNSDSSSNAIGIVSLPILGVLVSSFLLYRFTPLGTKFLGYFLNKADIPLNQEGETTDQMLFNTSNLSDTYTENIQYNLSYQKT
;
A
#
# COMPACT_ATOMS: atom_id res chain seq x y z
N MET A 1 -22.02 -11.63 -29.79
CA MET A 1 -21.48 -10.26 -29.73
C MET A 1 -20.00 -10.34 -29.37
N VAL A 2 -19.19 -9.35 -29.75
CA VAL A 2 -17.85 -9.16 -29.16
C VAL A 2 -18.05 -8.38 -27.87
N LYS A 3 -17.36 -8.72 -26.77
CA LYS A 3 -17.45 -7.92 -25.55
C LYS A 3 -16.68 -6.61 -25.78
N ASN A 4 -17.31 -5.46 -25.54
CA ASN A 4 -16.61 -4.19 -25.63
C ASN A 4 -15.84 -3.92 -24.32
N ILE A 5 -14.60 -4.42 -24.26
CA ILE A 5 -13.75 -4.31 -23.07
C ILE A 5 -13.32 -2.87 -22.85
N GLN A 6 -13.51 -2.39 -21.64
CA GLN A 6 -13.17 -1.04 -21.17
C GLN A 6 -12.30 -1.10 -19.92
N LEU A 7 -11.71 0.03 -19.49
CA LEU A 7 -10.79 0.09 -18.36
C LEU A 7 -11.38 -0.45 -17.03
N SER A 8 -12.70 -0.46 -16.86
CA SER A 8 -13.35 -1.04 -15.66
C SER A 8 -13.45 -2.57 -15.66
N ASP A 9 -13.22 -3.23 -16.81
CA ASP A 9 -13.17 -4.70 -16.89
C ASP A 9 -11.82 -5.27 -16.42
N PHE A 10 -10.81 -4.41 -16.23
CA PHE A 10 -9.46 -4.82 -15.84
C PHE A 10 -9.45 -5.40 -14.42
N PRO A 11 -8.72 -6.52 -14.16
CA PRO A 11 -8.59 -7.09 -12.83
C PRO A 11 -8.17 -6.07 -11.76
N SER A 12 -7.29 -5.12 -12.09
CA SER A 12 -6.85 -4.08 -11.14
C SER A 12 -7.95 -3.11 -10.68
N LYS A 13 -9.08 -3.05 -11.40
CA LYS A 13 -10.25 -2.21 -11.08
C LYS A 13 -11.38 -2.95 -10.37
N LYS A 14 -11.20 -4.25 -10.09
CA LYS A 14 -12.20 -5.12 -9.46
C LYS A 14 -12.87 -4.52 -8.21
N PHE A 15 -12.11 -3.85 -7.35
CA PHE A 15 -12.62 -3.26 -6.09
C PHE A 15 -13.11 -1.80 -6.22
N GLU A 16 -13.15 -1.22 -7.42
CA GLU A 16 -13.64 0.16 -7.60
C GLU A 16 -15.16 0.30 -7.40
N ASP A 17 -15.96 -0.75 -7.64
CA ASP A 17 -17.39 -0.73 -7.31
C ASP A 17 -17.61 -0.76 -5.80
N LEU A 18 -16.90 -1.64 -5.09
CA LEU A 18 -16.89 -1.70 -3.63
C LEU A 18 -16.53 -0.33 -3.03
N LYS A 19 -15.45 0.31 -3.49
CA LYS A 19 -15.03 1.66 -3.04
C LYS A 19 -16.12 2.71 -3.20
N LYS A 20 -16.81 2.74 -4.35
CA LYS A 20 -17.92 3.67 -4.61
C LYS A 20 -19.06 3.43 -3.63
N ARG A 21 -19.49 2.17 -3.48
CA ARG A 21 -20.59 1.78 -2.59
C ARG A 21 -20.30 2.17 -1.14
N ILE A 22 -19.11 1.88 -0.62
CA ILE A 22 -18.73 2.19 0.78
C ILE A 22 -18.40 3.67 1.05
N ASN A 23 -18.73 4.60 0.15
CA ASN A 23 -18.40 6.02 0.29
C ASN A 23 -16.88 6.30 0.48
N TYR A 24 -15.98 5.54 -0.17
CA TYR A 24 -14.53 5.66 0.03
C TYR A 24 -13.97 7.07 -0.27
N GLU A 25 -14.42 7.70 -1.37
CA GLU A 25 -13.98 9.07 -1.74
C GLU A 25 -14.41 10.13 -0.70
N LEU A 26 -15.55 9.94 -0.03
CA LEU A 26 -16.00 10.82 1.06
C LEU A 26 -15.01 10.75 2.24
N LEU A 27 -14.53 9.55 2.59
CA LEU A 27 -13.48 9.40 3.59
C LEU A 27 -12.19 10.06 3.14
N GLN A 28 -11.79 9.93 1.88
CA GLN A 28 -10.57 10.57 1.36
C GLN A 28 -10.64 12.10 1.42
N GLY A 29 -11.82 12.69 1.20
CA GLY A 29 -12.08 14.13 1.35
C GLY A 29 -11.99 14.66 2.80
N TYR A 30 -12.08 13.81 3.82
CA TYR A 30 -12.02 14.24 5.23
C TYR A 30 -10.65 14.83 5.60
N GLN A 31 -10.65 15.84 6.48
CA GLN A 31 -9.46 16.59 6.89
C GLN A 31 -9.36 16.73 8.41
N LYS A 32 -8.16 16.52 8.96
CA LYS A 32 -7.87 16.46 10.40
C LYS A 32 -8.32 17.67 11.24
N LYS A 33 -8.47 18.84 10.62
CA LYS A 33 -8.86 20.10 11.30
C LYS A 33 -10.36 20.40 11.27
N THR A 34 -11.15 19.70 10.46
CA THR A 34 -12.56 20.03 10.21
C THR A 34 -13.50 18.84 10.41
N THR A 35 -13.04 17.61 10.15
CA THR A 35 -13.81 16.40 10.38
C THR A 35 -13.92 16.10 11.87
N THR A 36 -15.13 16.21 12.44
CA THR A 36 -15.38 15.90 13.85
C THR A 36 -15.43 14.39 14.10
N LYS A 37 -15.32 14.00 15.37
CA LYS A 37 -15.37 12.59 15.80
C LYS A 37 -16.68 11.89 15.43
N GLU A 38 -17.77 12.65 15.42
CA GLU A 38 -19.12 12.22 15.05
C GLU A 38 -19.18 11.85 13.57
N HIS A 39 -18.56 12.65 12.69
CA HIS A 39 -18.45 12.35 11.25
C HIS A 39 -17.61 11.08 11.00
N ILE A 40 -16.50 10.89 11.73
CA ILE A 40 -15.70 9.65 11.65
C ILE A 40 -16.53 8.45 12.13
N ASN A 41 -17.27 8.60 13.23
CA ASN A 41 -18.12 7.55 13.78
C ASN A 41 -19.24 7.15 12.82
N HIS A 42 -19.93 8.15 12.25
CA HIS A 42 -21.00 7.97 11.26
C HIS A 42 -20.48 7.24 10.01
N TRP A 43 -19.34 7.68 9.44
CA TRP A 43 -18.75 7.00 8.29
C TRP A 43 -18.35 5.55 8.62
N ILE A 44 -17.79 5.28 9.82
CA ILE A 44 -17.45 3.91 10.26
C ILE A 44 -18.69 3.00 10.28
N ASP A 45 -19.85 3.51 10.67
CA ASP A 45 -21.07 2.69 10.78
C ASP A 45 -21.84 2.61 9.43
N GLU A 46 -21.79 3.65 8.58
CA GLU A 46 -22.18 3.55 7.16
C GLU A 46 -21.36 2.48 6.42
N PHE A 47 -20.04 2.53 6.56
CA PHE A 47 -19.11 1.59 5.92
C PHE A 47 -19.49 0.13 6.19
N LYS A 48 -19.81 -0.21 7.45
CA LYS A 48 -20.27 -1.56 7.84
C LYS A 48 -21.58 -1.92 7.16
N SER A 49 -22.58 -1.04 7.25
CA SER A 49 -23.90 -1.28 6.67
C SER A 49 -23.81 -1.53 5.16
N LYS A 50 -23.04 -0.71 4.45
CA LYS A 50 -22.88 -0.77 2.99
C LYS A 50 -21.98 -1.91 2.51
N ILE A 51 -20.95 -2.28 3.26
CA ILE A 51 -20.15 -3.46 2.90
C ILE A 51 -20.94 -4.75 3.18
N ASP A 52 -21.71 -4.82 4.27
CA ASP A 52 -22.60 -5.95 4.56
C ASP A 52 -23.77 -6.04 3.54
N GLU A 53 -24.28 -4.92 3.04
CA GLU A 53 -25.22 -4.84 1.90
C GLU A 53 -24.61 -5.38 0.60
N TYR A 54 -23.44 -4.86 0.19
CA TYR A 54 -22.71 -5.36 -0.98
C TYR A 54 -22.39 -6.85 -0.90
N SER A 55 -22.07 -7.35 0.30
CA SER A 55 -21.81 -8.77 0.56
C SER A 55 -23.01 -9.70 0.35
N ARG A 56 -24.23 -9.14 0.32
CA ARG A 56 -25.49 -9.86 0.09
C ARG A 56 -26.00 -9.72 -1.34
N GLU A 57 -25.70 -8.60 -2.01
CA GLU A 57 -25.99 -8.41 -3.44
C GLU A 57 -24.98 -9.14 -4.35
N ASN A 58 -23.71 -9.13 -3.98
CA ASN A 58 -22.60 -9.64 -4.78
C ASN A 58 -21.90 -10.79 -4.06
N SER A 59 -21.72 -11.91 -4.76
CA SER A 59 -20.93 -13.05 -4.29
C SER A 59 -19.47 -12.63 -4.07
N LEU A 60 -19.07 -12.35 -2.83
CA LEU A 60 -17.68 -12.03 -2.50
C LEU A 60 -16.70 -13.14 -2.85
N LYS A 61 -17.19 -14.39 -2.92
CA LYS A 61 -16.45 -15.57 -3.41
C LYS A 61 -16.14 -15.51 -4.92
N GLU A 62 -16.89 -14.72 -5.68
CA GLU A 62 -16.56 -14.41 -7.07
C GLU A 62 -15.61 -13.21 -7.21
N LEU A 63 -15.57 -12.34 -6.21
CA LEU A 63 -14.68 -11.19 -6.14
C LEU A 63 -13.27 -11.62 -5.67
N ILE A 64 -13.21 -12.35 -4.56
CA ILE A 64 -12.00 -12.83 -3.89
C ILE A 64 -11.80 -14.30 -4.24
N LYS A 65 -11.00 -14.57 -5.27
CA LYS A 65 -10.75 -15.90 -5.82
C LYS A 65 -9.32 -16.44 -5.57
N ASN A 66 -8.38 -15.59 -5.20
CA ASN A 66 -6.95 -15.92 -5.09
C ASN A 66 -6.23 -15.02 -4.05
N ASP A 67 -4.96 -15.30 -3.74
CA ASP A 67 -4.16 -14.57 -2.74
C ASP A 67 -3.97 -13.09 -3.11
N LYS A 68 -3.96 -12.76 -4.40
CA LYS A 68 -3.85 -11.36 -4.87
C LYS A 68 -5.12 -10.59 -4.54
N ASP A 69 -6.30 -11.18 -4.77
CA ASP A 69 -7.59 -10.59 -4.42
C ASP A 69 -7.73 -10.40 -2.91
N CYS A 70 -7.25 -11.36 -2.12
CA CYS A 70 -7.16 -11.24 -0.67
C CYS A 70 -6.31 -10.02 -0.27
N LYS A 71 -5.12 -9.87 -0.87
CA LYS A 71 -4.20 -8.75 -0.64
C LYS A 71 -4.75 -7.41 -1.11
N ASP A 72 -5.50 -7.37 -2.21
CA ASP A 72 -6.15 -6.17 -2.71
C ASP A 72 -7.34 -5.72 -1.85
N PHE A 73 -8.19 -6.65 -1.41
CA PHE A 73 -9.25 -6.35 -0.46
C PHE A 73 -8.64 -5.81 0.85
N ASN A 74 -7.64 -6.49 1.38
CA ASN A 74 -6.91 -6.04 2.58
C ASN A 74 -6.24 -4.68 2.40
N TYR A 75 -5.69 -4.39 1.22
CA TYR A 75 -5.12 -3.08 0.91
C TYR A 75 -6.18 -1.96 0.99
N VAL A 76 -7.42 -2.20 0.53
CA VAL A 76 -8.53 -1.23 0.70
C VAL A 76 -8.83 -1.02 2.19
N ILE A 77 -8.90 -2.09 2.99
CA ILE A 77 -9.14 -1.99 4.44
C ILE A 77 -7.99 -1.27 5.17
N GLU A 78 -6.73 -1.51 4.79
CA GLU A 78 -5.58 -0.78 5.35
C GLU A 78 -5.57 0.70 4.95
N GLN A 79 -5.90 1.04 3.70
CA GLN A 79 -6.03 2.45 3.30
C GLN A 79 -7.14 3.18 4.09
N ILE A 80 -8.25 2.51 4.39
CA ILE A 80 -9.29 3.02 5.29
C ILE A 80 -8.74 3.23 6.71
N LYS A 81 -8.07 2.22 7.30
CA LYS A 81 -7.43 2.32 8.62
C LYS A 81 -6.45 3.50 8.70
N GLN A 82 -5.52 3.61 7.75
CA GLN A 82 -4.51 4.67 7.73
C GLN A 82 -5.12 6.06 7.55
N LYS A 83 -6.09 6.21 6.63
CA LYS A 83 -6.80 7.48 6.45
C LYS A 83 -7.53 7.88 7.74
N MET A 84 -8.20 6.96 8.43
CA MET A 84 -8.82 7.25 9.74
C MET A 84 -7.81 7.64 10.83
N TYR A 85 -6.68 6.94 10.95
CA TYR A 85 -5.63 7.30 11.92
C TYR A 85 -5.05 8.70 11.68
N SER A 86 -5.08 9.18 10.42
CA SER A 86 -4.65 10.54 10.06
C SER A 86 -5.62 11.64 10.54
N LEU A 87 -6.88 11.31 10.81
CA LEU A 87 -7.93 12.27 11.18
C LEU A 87 -8.00 12.57 12.69
N VAL A 88 -7.41 11.73 13.54
CA VAL A 88 -7.51 11.82 15.02
C VAL A 88 -6.23 12.30 15.71
N ASN A 89 -6.35 12.82 16.93
CA ASN A 89 -5.25 13.42 17.70
C ASN A 89 -4.98 12.70 19.01
N GLY A 90 -4.73 11.39 18.96
CA GLY A 90 -4.22 10.66 20.12
C GLY A 90 -4.17 9.15 19.93
N VAL A 91 -3.22 8.50 20.61
CA VAL A 91 -3.06 7.03 20.61
C VAL A 91 -4.33 6.32 21.07
N GLY A 92 -5.04 6.89 22.06
CA GLY A 92 -6.32 6.36 22.53
C GLY A 92 -7.41 6.37 21.46
N GLU A 93 -7.52 7.44 20.67
CA GLU A 93 -8.51 7.52 19.58
C GLU A 93 -8.16 6.59 18.41
N GLN A 94 -6.88 6.52 18.06
CA GLN A 94 -6.37 5.57 17.07
C GLN A 94 -6.63 4.12 17.52
N HIS A 95 -6.47 3.81 18.80
CA HIS A 95 -6.81 2.50 19.36
C HIS A 95 -8.33 2.22 19.32
N MET A 96 -9.19 3.18 19.68
CA MET A 96 -10.65 3.03 19.55
C MET A 96 -11.08 2.74 18.10
N ILE A 97 -10.49 3.42 17.12
CA ILE A 97 -10.73 3.17 15.69
C ILE A 97 -10.22 1.77 15.29
N LYS A 98 -8.99 1.42 15.69
CA LYS A 98 -8.40 0.10 15.43
C LYS A 98 -9.28 -1.03 15.93
N GLU A 99 -9.77 -0.95 17.17
CA GLU A 99 -10.64 -1.97 17.76
C GLU A 99 -12.04 -2.01 17.12
N ARG A 100 -12.60 -0.88 16.66
CA ARG A 100 -13.87 -0.90 15.90
C ARG A 100 -13.73 -1.57 14.53
N ILE A 101 -12.63 -1.32 13.82
CA ILE A 101 -12.37 -1.94 12.51
C ILE A 101 -12.03 -3.43 12.68
N LYS A 102 -11.17 -3.78 13.65
CA LYS A 102 -10.84 -5.17 13.98
C LYS A 102 -12.09 -5.98 14.34
N LYS A 103 -12.92 -5.48 15.26
CA LYS A 103 -14.16 -6.16 15.65
C LYS A 103 -15.17 -6.27 14.51
N TRP A 104 -15.24 -5.29 13.60
CA TRP A 104 -16.02 -5.48 12.37
C TRP A 104 -15.44 -6.63 11.54
N ARG A 105 -14.13 -6.63 11.26
CA ARG A 105 -13.47 -7.68 10.47
C ARG A 105 -13.71 -9.09 11.04
N GLU A 106 -13.48 -9.26 12.34
CA GLU A 106 -13.69 -10.53 13.05
C GLU A 106 -15.14 -11.03 12.95
N ASN A 107 -16.13 -10.13 13.01
CA ASN A 107 -17.54 -10.51 12.82
C ASN A 107 -17.87 -10.79 11.34
N TYR A 108 -17.34 -9.99 10.41
CA TYR A 108 -17.58 -10.09 8.97
C TYR A 108 -17.10 -11.43 8.40
N PHE A 109 -15.84 -11.80 8.65
CA PHE A 109 -15.30 -13.09 8.19
C PHE A 109 -15.89 -14.31 8.93
N ARG A 110 -16.48 -14.12 10.11
CA ARG A 110 -17.27 -15.16 10.80
C ARG A 110 -18.67 -15.35 10.19
N ILE A 111 -19.24 -14.32 9.57
CA ILE A 111 -20.52 -14.40 8.85
C ILE A 111 -20.28 -14.98 7.44
N TYR A 112 -19.28 -14.47 6.73
CA TYR A 112 -18.94 -14.89 5.37
C TYR A 112 -17.82 -15.94 5.38
N THR A 113 -18.11 -17.11 5.97
CA THR A 113 -17.15 -18.22 6.19
C THR A 113 -16.51 -18.79 4.91
N ASP A 114 -17.12 -18.54 3.75
CA ASP A 114 -16.59 -18.89 2.42
C ASP A 114 -15.37 -18.06 2.00
N LEU A 115 -14.99 -17.03 2.78
CA LEU A 115 -13.83 -16.18 2.52
C LEU A 115 -12.62 -16.60 3.35
N THR A 116 -11.55 -17.01 2.68
CA THR A 116 -10.30 -17.49 3.28
C THR A 116 -9.26 -16.39 3.56
N CYS A 117 -9.57 -15.13 3.23
CA CYS A 117 -8.65 -13.97 3.34
C CYS A 117 -8.33 -13.60 4.80
N LYS A 118 -7.09 -13.87 5.23
CA LYS A 118 -6.62 -13.54 6.60
C LYS A 118 -6.31 -12.05 6.72
N GLU A 119 -6.11 -11.55 7.93
CA GLU A 119 -5.73 -10.14 8.14
C GLU A 119 -4.25 -9.85 7.84
N ASP A 120 -3.39 -10.85 7.96
CA ASP A 120 -1.96 -10.81 7.61
C ASP A 120 -1.67 -11.03 6.10
N ASP A 121 -2.70 -11.33 5.30
CA ASP A 121 -2.60 -11.38 3.83
C ASP A 121 -2.53 -9.96 3.24
N ILE A 122 -1.49 -9.20 3.56
CA ILE A 122 -1.24 -7.84 3.05
C ILE A 122 -0.11 -7.80 2.02
N TYR A 123 0.04 -6.65 1.36
CA TYR A 123 1.29 -6.25 0.74
C TYR A 123 2.24 -5.74 1.84
N ILE A 124 3.24 -6.53 2.20
CA ILE A 124 4.33 -6.12 3.11
C ILE A 124 5.07 -4.90 2.55
N GLU A 125 5.18 -4.82 1.22
CA GLU A 125 5.81 -3.75 0.45
C GLU A 125 4.72 -3.08 -0.41
N PRO A 126 4.03 -2.02 0.07
CA PRO A 126 2.79 -1.51 -0.53
C PRO A 126 2.91 -1.10 -2.00
N GLN A 127 4.07 -0.57 -2.39
CA GLN A 127 4.39 -0.18 -3.77
C GLN A 127 4.45 -1.36 -4.77
N LEU A 128 4.54 -2.62 -4.30
CA LEU A 128 4.39 -3.78 -5.18
C LEU A 128 2.97 -3.94 -5.72
N LYS A 129 1.93 -3.39 -5.05
CA LYS A 129 0.55 -3.49 -5.56
C LYS A 129 0.47 -2.98 -7.00
N ASN A 130 0.99 -1.78 -7.26
CA ASN A 130 0.93 -1.15 -8.58
C ASN A 130 1.65 -1.98 -9.66
N LEU A 131 2.69 -2.75 -9.30
CA LEU A 131 3.35 -3.68 -10.22
C LEU A 131 2.53 -4.95 -10.45
N TYR A 132 1.92 -5.53 -9.41
CA TYR A 132 1.01 -6.67 -9.56
C TYR A 132 -0.24 -6.30 -10.38
N ASP A 133 -0.82 -5.12 -10.15
CA ASP A 133 -1.91 -4.51 -10.93
C ASP A 133 -1.52 -4.30 -12.41
N PHE A 134 -0.26 -4.00 -12.70
CA PHE A 134 0.24 -3.91 -14.07
C PHE A 134 0.45 -5.30 -14.70
N CYS A 135 0.98 -6.25 -13.93
CA CYS A 135 1.22 -7.62 -14.37
C CYS A 135 -0.08 -8.34 -14.74
N GLU A 136 -1.11 -8.28 -13.90
CA GLU A 136 -2.40 -8.93 -14.16
C GLU A 136 -3.16 -8.29 -15.34
N ASP A 137 -3.17 -6.96 -15.45
CA ASP A 137 -3.86 -6.28 -16.55
C ASP A 137 -3.16 -6.59 -17.88
N ASN A 138 -1.82 -6.68 -17.91
CA ASN A 138 -1.07 -7.09 -19.09
C ASN A 138 -1.20 -8.60 -19.41
N ILE A 139 -1.57 -9.45 -18.45
CA ILE A 139 -2.01 -10.84 -18.73
C ILE A 139 -3.40 -10.81 -19.37
N PHE A 140 -4.36 -10.14 -18.74
CA PHE A 140 -5.73 -9.97 -19.23
C PHE A 140 -5.78 -9.38 -20.66
N ILE A 141 -4.93 -8.40 -20.98
CA ILE A 141 -4.83 -7.81 -22.33
C ILE A 141 -4.30 -8.81 -23.37
N LYS A 142 -3.43 -9.75 -23.00
CA LYS A 142 -2.96 -10.81 -23.91
C LYS A 142 -4.03 -11.85 -24.16
N GLU A 143 -4.76 -12.25 -23.12
CA GLU A 143 -5.86 -13.21 -23.20
C GLU A 143 -7.02 -12.66 -24.06
N ASN A 144 -7.35 -11.38 -23.90
CA ASN A 144 -8.45 -10.71 -24.58
C ASN A 144 -8.02 -9.88 -25.80
N LEU A 145 -6.81 -10.13 -26.32
CA LEU A 145 -6.14 -9.31 -27.34
C LEU A 145 -7.01 -9.04 -28.57
N THR A 146 -7.74 -10.04 -29.05
CA THR A 146 -8.59 -9.94 -30.24
C THR A 146 -9.78 -9.00 -30.02
N GLU A 147 -10.38 -9.01 -28.83
CA GLU A 147 -11.53 -8.14 -28.52
C GLU A 147 -11.06 -6.70 -28.31
N ILE A 148 -10.01 -6.50 -27.50
CA ILE A 148 -9.41 -5.19 -27.24
C ILE A 148 -8.93 -4.54 -28.54
N LYS A 149 -8.24 -5.28 -29.42
CA LYS A 149 -7.73 -4.75 -30.70
C LYS A 149 -8.83 -4.23 -31.64
N LEU A 150 -10.05 -4.78 -31.55
CA LEU A 150 -11.19 -4.42 -32.38
C LEU A 150 -12.14 -3.39 -31.72
N SER A 151 -11.94 -3.10 -30.43
CA SER A 151 -12.72 -2.17 -29.62
C SER A 151 -12.44 -0.70 -29.96
N ASP A 152 -13.45 0.16 -29.81
CA ASP A 152 -13.30 1.63 -29.83
C ASP A 152 -12.50 2.16 -28.61
N LYS A 153 -12.42 1.38 -27.53
CA LYS A 153 -11.62 1.70 -26.31
C LYS A 153 -10.16 1.29 -26.43
N CYS A 154 -9.75 0.66 -27.53
CA CYS A 154 -8.40 0.11 -27.73
C CYS A 154 -7.28 1.12 -27.43
N GLN A 155 -7.39 2.35 -27.93
CA GLN A 155 -6.34 3.35 -27.74
C GLN A 155 -6.26 3.82 -26.28
N ILE A 156 -7.40 4.06 -25.64
CA ILE A 156 -7.50 4.42 -24.21
C ILE A 156 -6.86 3.33 -23.32
N ILE A 157 -7.03 2.06 -23.68
CA ILE A 157 -6.40 0.91 -23.03
C ILE A 157 -4.87 0.91 -23.22
N ILE A 158 -4.39 1.20 -24.43
CA ILE A 158 -2.95 1.34 -24.71
C ILE A 158 -2.33 2.50 -23.93
N ASP A 159 -3.03 3.64 -23.85
CA ASP A 159 -2.51 4.87 -23.23
C ASP A 159 -2.40 4.72 -21.71
N ASP A 160 -3.42 4.16 -21.04
CA ASP A 160 -3.39 3.86 -19.59
C ASP A 160 -2.25 2.89 -19.22
N ILE A 161 -2.10 1.80 -19.97
CA ILE A 161 -1.09 0.78 -19.70
C ILE A 161 0.33 1.32 -19.99
N SER A 162 0.50 2.11 -21.06
CA SER A 162 1.78 2.77 -21.37
C SER A 162 2.17 3.74 -20.25
N LYS A 163 1.24 4.60 -19.82
CA LYS A 163 1.45 5.52 -18.69
C LYS A 163 1.84 4.76 -17.41
N ARG A 164 1.08 3.73 -17.02
CA ARG A 164 1.39 2.94 -15.80
C ARG A 164 2.74 2.25 -15.90
N LYS A 165 3.12 1.72 -17.07
CA LYS A 165 4.44 1.14 -17.31
C LYS A 165 5.55 2.16 -17.05
N ASP A 166 5.42 3.39 -17.57
CA ASP A 166 6.43 4.42 -17.44
C ASP A 166 6.50 5.01 -16.01
N GLU A 167 5.39 5.05 -15.26
CA GLU A 167 5.37 5.37 -13.82
C GLU A 167 6.04 4.30 -12.92
N LEU A 168 6.08 3.05 -13.40
CA LEU A 168 6.69 1.89 -12.72
C LEU A 168 8.15 1.68 -13.10
N LYS A 169 8.54 1.97 -14.35
CA LYS A 169 9.87 1.69 -14.90
C LYS A 169 11.05 2.25 -14.07
N PRO A 170 11.01 3.47 -13.50
CA PRO A 170 12.06 3.98 -12.60
C PRO A 170 12.24 3.20 -11.28
N LYS A 171 11.26 2.36 -10.90
CA LYS A 171 11.22 1.61 -9.63
C LYS A 171 11.58 0.13 -9.79
N LYS A 172 11.91 -0.30 -11.01
CA LYS A 172 12.23 -1.69 -11.41
C LYS A 172 13.21 -2.41 -10.47
N ASP A 173 14.33 -1.78 -10.12
CA ASP A 173 15.38 -2.43 -9.30
C ASP A 173 14.97 -2.62 -7.84
N MET A 174 14.13 -1.72 -7.31
CA MET A 174 13.49 -1.88 -6.01
C MET A 174 12.48 -3.03 -6.05
N PHE A 175 11.68 -3.14 -7.12
CA PHE A 175 10.73 -4.24 -7.27
C PHE A 175 11.40 -5.62 -7.36
N PHE A 176 12.57 -5.75 -7.99
CA PHE A 176 13.33 -7.02 -7.98
C PHE A 176 13.72 -7.47 -6.57
N ARG A 177 14.24 -6.54 -5.76
CA ARG A 177 14.63 -6.80 -4.37
C ARG A 177 13.44 -7.25 -3.52
N GLN A 178 12.26 -6.66 -3.76
CA GLN A 178 11.05 -6.89 -2.97
C GLN A 178 10.26 -8.13 -3.39
N ILE A 179 10.11 -8.40 -4.70
CA ILE A 179 9.45 -9.63 -5.18
C ILE A 179 10.20 -10.90 -4.72
N THR A 180 11.52 -10.83 -4.55
CA THR A 180 12.32 -11.98 -4.08
C THR A 180 11.90 -12.46 -2.69
N SER A 181 11.44 -11.56 -1.81
CA SER A 181 11.02 -11.88 -0.44
C SER A 181 9.50 -11.91 -0.22
N THR A 182 8.71 -11.24 -1.06
CA THR A 182 7.24 -11.09 -0.86
C THR A 182 6.41 -11.48 -2.10
N LYS A 183 6.86 -12.49 -2.86
CA LYS A 183 6.17 -12.97 -4.07
C LYS A 183 4.75 -13.47 -3.78
N ILE A 184 3.76 -12.89 -4.46
CA ILE A 184 2.45 -13.51 -4.69
C ILE A 184 2.60 -14.53 -5.82
N ASN A 185 2.15 -15.77 -5.61
CA ASN A 185 2.35 -16.87 -6.57
C ASN A 185 1.28 -16.91 -7.68
N ASP A 186 0.05 -16.51 -7.37
CA ASP A 186 -1.11 -16.67 -8.26
C ASP A 186 -1.09 -15.78 -9.51
N ILE A 187 -0.29 -14.70 -9.48
CA ILE A 187 -0.07 -13.80 -10.62
C ILE A 187 1.40 -13.89 -11.04
N GLN A 188 1.64 -14.34 -12.27
CA GLN A 188 2.99 -14.44 -12.84
C GLN A 188 3.57 -13.04 -13.13
N CYS A 189 4.22 -12.45 -12.14
CA CYS A 189 4.80 -11.11 -12.21
C CYS A 189 6.32 -11.13 -12.08
N ASN A 190 7.02 -10.41 -12.96
CA ASN A 190 8.47 -10.23 -12.96
C ASN A 190 8.79 -8.80 -13.44
N PRO A 191 9.61 -8.00 -12.74
CA PRO A 191 9.92 -6.62 -13.14
C PRO A 191 10.55 -6.44 -14.53
N THR A 192 11.10 -7.49 -15.16
CA THR A 192 11.50 -7.46 -16.59
C THR A 192 10.35 -7.09 -17.53
N ILE A 193 9.10 -7.27 -17.10
CA ILE A 193 7.89 -6.89 -17.85
C ILE A 193 7.86 -5.40 -18.24
N LEU A 194 8.57 -4.55 -17.49
CA LEU A 194 8.70 -3.10 -17.72
C LEU A 194 9.69 -2.76 -18.85
N ASP A 195 10.55 -3.70 -19.26
CA ASP A 195 11.47 -3.54 -20.39
C ASP A 195 10.81 -3.89 -21.73
N ASN A 196 9.90 -4.87 -21.73
CA ASN A 196 9.22 -5.40 -22.92
C ASN A 196 8.62 -4.28 -23.79
N GLN A 197 8.66 -4.45 -25.11
CA GLN A 197 8.00 -3.52 -26.01
C GLN A 197 6.49 -3.49 -25.74
N PHE A 198 5.96 -2.28 -25.49
CA PHE A 198 4.53 -2.03 -25.32
C PHE A 198 4.20 -0.69 -26.00
N PRO A 199 3.08 -0.56 -26.73
CA PRO A 199 2.14 -1.65 -27.07
C PRO A 199 2.78 -2.68 -28.03
N PHE A 200 2.46 -3.96 -27.83
CA PHE A 200 2.91 -5.06 -28.69
C PHE A 200 1.94 -5.36 -29.85
N PHE A 201 0.90 -4.53 -30.00
CA PHE A 201 -0.11 -4.60 -31.06
C PHE A 201 -0.53 -3.20 -31.48
N LYS A 202 -1.27 -3.09 -32.59
CA LYS A 202 -1.92 -1.86 -33.03
C LYS A 202 -3.42 -2.04 -33.01
N CYS A 203 -4.14 -1.00 -32.61
CA CYS A 203 -5.60 -0.95 -32.73
C CYS A 203 -6.02 -1.04 -34.19
N THR A 204 -7.05 -1.85 -34.45
CA THR A 204 -7.73 -1.93 -35.73
C THR A 204 -9.22 -1.96 -35.43
N PRO A 205 -9.83 -0.84 -35.00
CA PRO A 205 -11.26 -0.79 -34.78
C PRO A 205 -11.98 -1.26 -36.05
N ARG A 206 -13.08 -1.98 -35.90
CA ARG A 206 -13.89 -2.33 -37.07
C ARG A 206 -14.35 -1.03 -37.72
N ALA A 207 -14.06 -0.84 -39.00
CA ALA A 207 -14.86 0.08 -39.81
C ALA A 207 -16.32 -0.36 -39.67
N GLU A 208 -17.21 0.59 -39.41
CA GLU A 208 -18.64 0.30 -39.53
C GLU A 208 -18.90 -0.23 -40.95
N PRO A 209 -19.73 -1.28 -41.13
CA PRO A 209 -20.16 -1.67 -42.46
C PRO A 209 -20.89 -0.47 -43.06
N ASN A 210 -20.23 0.19 -44.04
CA ASN A 210 -20.65 1.47 -44.59
C ASN A 210 -22.17 1.54 -44.77
N ALA A 211 -22.78 2.65 -44.33
CA ALA A 211 -24.18 2.93 -44.57
C ALA A 211 -24.53 2.60 -46.03
N ILE A 212 -25.59 1.79 -46.21
CA ILE A 212 -25.94 1.20 -47.50
C ILE A 212 -26.01 2.34 -48.53
N ILE A 213 -25.15 2.27 -49.55
CA ILE A 213 -25.21 3.19 -50.68
C ILE A 213 -26.46 2.83 -51.48
N THR A 214 -27.59 3.36 -51.05
CA THR A 214 -28.80 3.42 -51.86
C THR A 214 -28.49 4.30 -53.05
N ASN A 215 -28.35 3.71 -54.24
CA ASN A 215 -28.18 4.43 -55.49
C ASN A 215 -29.47 5.21 -55.79
N GLY A 216 -29.59 6.40 -55.20
CA GLY A 216 -30.58 7.41 -55.53
C GLY A 216 -30.13 8.20 -56.75
N GLU A 217 -31.03 8.42 -57.69
CA GLU A 217 -30.72 9.04 -58.98
C GLU A 217 -30.44 10.55 -58.87
N HIS A 218 -29.77 11.08 -59.89
CA HIS A 218 -29.46 12.51 -60.02
C HIS A 218 -30.72 13.40 -59.99
N VAL A 219 -30.79 14.32 -59.01
CA VAL A 219 -31.47 15.62 -59.19
C VAL A 219 -30.60 16.72 -58.57
N ASN A 220 -30.31 17.77 -59.34
CA ASN A 220 -29.60 18.95 -58.84
C ASN A 220 -30.53 19.82 -57.98
N SER A 221 -30.02 20.34 -56.86
CA SER A 221 -30.45 21.62 -56.28
C SER A 221 -29.33 22.23 -55.44
N ARG A 222 -29.46 23.51 -55.10
CA ARG A 222 -28.33 24.43 -54.86
C ARG A 222 -28.36 25.01 -53.44
N GLU A 223 -27.16 25.41 -53.00
CA GLU A 223 -26.87 26.50 -52.05
C GLU A 223 -27.03 26.31 -50.52
N SER A 224 -25.98 26.81 -49.85
CA SER A 224 -25.94 27.52 -48.57
C SER A 224 -26.26 26.78 -47.26
N GLY A 225 -25.29 26.80 -46.33
CA GLY A 225 -25.43 26.15 -45.01
C GLY A 225 -24.16 26.13 -44.15
N GLU A 226 -23.28 27.14 -44.26
CA GLU A 226 -22.04 27.20 -43.46
C GLU A 226 -22.35 27.50 -41.98
N LYS A 227 -22.17 26.51 -41.08
CA LYS A 227 -22.29 26.76 -39.63
C LYS A 227 -21.49 25.80 -38.73
N LEU A 228 -20.23 26.19 -38.52
CA LEU A 228 -19.43 26.18 -37.27
C LEU A 228 -19.50 24.97 -36.29
N LEU A 229 -18.29 24.54 -35.88
CA LEU A 229 -18.01 23.73 -34.70
C LEU A 229 -18.60 24.32 -33.40
N PRO A 230 -18.95 23.46 -32.42
CA PRO A 230 -18.79 23.73 -31.00
C PRO A 230 -17.40 23.26 -30.54
N GLU A 231 -16.45 24.19 -30.40
CA GLU A 231 -15.13 23.92 -29.82
C GLU A 231 -15.22 23.93 -28.28
N LEU A 232 -15.04 22.77 -27.65
CA LEU A 232 -15.11 22.62 -26.19
C LEU A 232 -13.81 23.03 -25.50
N HIS A 233 -13.55 24.34 -25.48
CA HIS A 233 -12.50 24.93 -24.63
C HIS A 233 -12.82 24.71 -23.15
N PHE A 234 -12.05 23.84 -22.48
CA PHE A 234 -11.97 23.81 -21.02
C PHE A 234 -11.04 24.95 -20.54
N THR A 235 -11.62 26.12 -20.29
CA THR A 235 -10.88 27.27 -19.73
C THR A 235 -10.48 26.98 -18.28
N SER A 236 -9.18 26.81 -18.03
CA SER A 236 -8.64 26.53 -16.70
C SER A 236 -7.98 27.78 -16.09
N GLY A 237 -8.69 28.43 -15.16
CA GLY A 237 -8.13 29.29 -14.12
C GLY A 237 -7.55 30.64 -14.55
N GLU A 238 -8.18 31.72 -14.10
CA GLU A 238 -7.49 33.00 -13.91
C GLU A 238 -8.03 33.70 -12.65
N LEU A 239 -7.15 33.97 -11.67
CA LEU A 239 -7.43 34.90 -10.58
C LEU A 239 -6.92 36.29 -11.00
N PRO A 240 -7.69 37.36 -10.85
CA PRO A 240 -7.16 38.71 -10.97
C PRO A 240 -6.26 39.02 -9.76
N GLY A 241 -5.00 39.36 -10.02
CA GLY A 241 -4.06 39.77 -8.98
C GLY A 241 -3.00 40.72 -9.52
N GLY A 242 -2.95 41.93 -8.97
CA GLY A 242 -1.84 42.86 -9.19
C GLY A 242 -2.26 44.30 -9.53
N GLU A 243 -2.33 45.15 -8.50
CA GLU A 243 -1.87 46.54 -8.64
C GLU A 243 -0.67 46.74 -7.70
N GLN A 244 0.33 47.50 -8.15
CA GLN A 244 1.53 47.83 -7.38
C GLN A 244 1.51 49.31 -7.02
N ILE A 245 1.52 49.68 -5.73
CA ILE A 245 1.96 51.02 -5.32
C ILE A 245 2.87 50.96 -4.08
N SER A 246 4.08 51.46 -4.28
CA SER A 246 5.00 52.05 -3.30
C SER A 246 5.93 52.98 -4.10
N PRO A 247 6.56 54.02 -3.50
CA PRO A 247 6.83 54.23 -2.06
C PRO A 247 6.40 55.63 -1.55
N THR A 248 6.78 55.99 -0.30
CA THR A 248 7.57 57.21 0.02
C THR A 248 7.96 57.28 1.50
N ILE A 249 9.09 57.93 1.79
CA ILE A 249 9.80 58.02 3.08
C ILE A 249 9.27 59.13 4.01
N ARG A 250 9.07 58.83 5.30
CA ARG A 250 9.38 59.70 6.47
C ARG A 250 9.18 58.93 7.79
N GLY A 251 10.00 59.04 8.84
CA GLY A 251 11.33 59.65 8.95
C GLY A 251 11.45 60.83 9.93
N GLN A 252 11.42 60.54 11.25
CA GLN A 252 12.06 61.29 12.37
C GLN A 252 11.83 60.49 13.69
N THR A 253 12.88 60.11 14.45
CA THR A 253 13.47 60.78 15.66
C THR A 253 12.46 61.09 16.78
N ASP A 254 12.70 60.96 18.08
CA ASP A 254 13.70 60.27 18.96
C ASP A 254 13.07 60.30 20.40
N THR A 255 13.63 59.89 21.56
CA THR A 255 15.00 59.60 22.05
C THR A 255 14.89 58.69 23.31
N ASN A 256 16.02 58.38 23.98
CA ASN A 256 16.16 57.88 25.37
C ASN A 256 15.69 56.42 25.63
N SER A 257 16.56 55.41 25.78
CA SER A 257 17.66 55.18 26.74
C SER A 257 17.22 54.59 28.08
N ASP A 258 17.58 53.32 28.33
CA ASP A 258 18.42 53.00 29.49
C ASP A 258 19.20 51.69 29.28
N SER A 259 20.21 51.41 30.11
CA SER A 259 21.15 50.28 29.91
C SER A 259 20.96 49.11 30.90
N SER A 260 21.31 47.89 30.50
CA SER A 260 22.02 46.95 31.41
C SER A 260 22.62 45.70 30.72
N SER A 261 23.90 45.46 31.05
CA SER A 261 24.60 44.16 31.22
C SER A 261 24.41 42.96 30.26
N ASN A 262 25.54 42.42 29.80
CA ASN A 262 25.64 41.10 29.18
C ASN A 262 25.27 39.94 30.13
N ALA A 263 24.63 38.89 29.62
CA ALA A 263 24.49 37.60 30.30
C ALA A 263 24.54 36.42 29.31
N ILE A 264 25.73 35.83 29.14
CA ILE A 264 25.89 34.56 28.40
C ILE A 264 25.48 33.41 29.34
N GLY A 265 24.22 32.96 29.23
CA GLY A 265 23.69 31.86 30.03
C GLY A 265 24.27 30.50 29.63
N ILE A 266 25.26 30.02 30.38
CA ILE A 266 25.81 28.67 30.20
C ILE A 266 24.79 27.65 30.72
N VAL A 267 24.13 26.92 29.81
CA VAL A 267 23.19 25.83 30.16
C VAL A 267 23.98 24.57 30.52
N SER A 268 24.32 24.42 31.80
CA SER A 268 24.94 23.21 32.35
C SER A 268 23.92 22.07 32.48
N LEU A 269 23.86 21.19 31.48
CA LEU A 269 23.06 19.98 31.52
C LEU A 269 23.53 19.02 32.65
N PRO A 270 22.61 18.40 33.42
CA PRO A 270 22.98 17.53 34.53
C PRO A 270 23.36 16.12 34.05
N ILE A 271 24.57 15.99 33.48
CA ILE A 271 25.13 14.73 32.94
C ILE A 271 25.09 13.59 33.98
N LEU A 272 25.26 13.91 35.27
CA LEU A 272 25.14 12.97 36.39
C LEU A 272 23.76 12.29 36.49
N GLY A 273 22.67 12.99 36.15
CA GLY A 273 21.31 12.42 36.22
C GLY A 273 21.07 11.30 35.21
N VAL A 274 21.67 11.41 34.02
CA VAL A 274 21.63 10.37 32.99
C VAL A 274 22.37 9.12 33.46
N LEU A 275 23.58 9.30 33.99
CA LEU A 275 24.43 8.19 34.47
C LEU A 275 23.76 7.39 35.61
N VAL A 276 23.13 8.06 36.57
CA VAL A 276 22.38 7.38 37.66
C VAL A 276 21.19 6.61 37.09
N SER A 277 20.45 7.19 36.13
CA SER A 277 19.31 6.53 35.49
C SER A 277 19.74 5.28 34.71
N SER A 278 20.84 5.36 33.96
CA SER A 278 21.43 4.20 33.26
C SER A 278 21.90 3.11 34.22
N PHE A 279 22.52 3.46 35.34
CA PHE A 279 22.96 2.48 36.35
C PHE A 279 21.77 1.75 37.02
N LEU A 280 20.68 2.47 37.32
CA LEU A 280 19.46 1.87 37.87
C LEU A 280 18.80 0.91 36.86
N LEU A 281 18.67 1.32 35.59
CA LEU A 281 18.13 0.45 34.54
C LEU A 281 19.00 -0.80 34.33
N TYR A 282 20.33 -0.67 34.34
CA TYR A 282 21.25 -1.80 34.27
C TYR A 282 21.11 -2.75 35.47
N ARG A 283 21.01 -2.21 36.69
CA ARG A 283 20.96 -2.99 37.93
C ARG A 283 19.62 -3.71 38.15
N PHE A 284 18.50 -3.13 37.71
CA PHE A 284 17.16 -3.64 37.99
C PHE A 284 16.47 -4.33 36.80
N THR A 285 17.07 -4.35 35.60
CA THR A 285 16.50 -5.07 34.44
C THR A 285 17.34 -6.31 34.09
N PRO A 286 16.80 -7.55 34.19
CA PRO A 286 17.57 -8.79 33.98
C PRO A 286 17.77 -9.12 32.48
N LEU A 287 18.47 -8.23 31.76
CA LEU A 287 18.70 -8.34 30.32
C LEU A 287 20.03 -9.04 29.96
N GLY A 288 21.06 -8.93 30.81
CA GLY A 288 22.42 -9.37 30.49
C GLY A 288 22.55 -10.84 30.07
N THR A 289 21.83 -11.75 30.72
CA THR A 289 21.87 -13.20 30.41
C THR A 289 21.07 -13.56 29.16
N LYS A 290 19.98 -12.84 28.85
CA LYS A 290 19.11 -13.15 27.69
C LYS A 290 19.65 -12.60 26.37
N PHE A 291 20.29 -11.44 26.38
CA PHE A 291 20.88 -10.88 25.16
C PHE A 291 22.07 -11.69 24.65
N LEU A 292 22.94 -12.19 25.54
CA LEU A 292 24.11 -12.97 25.13
C LEU A 292 23.70 -14.29 24.44
N GLY A 293 22.71 -15.00 25.01
CA GLY A 293 22.17 -16.23 24.42
C GLY A 293 21.48 -16.02 23.06
N TYR A 294 20.87 -14.85 22.82
CA TYR A 294 20.25 -14.54 21.53
C TYR A 294 21.27 -14.38 20.39
N PHE A 295 22.46 -13.86 20.69
CA PHE A 295 23.54 -13.73 19.70
C PHE A 295 24.32 -15.04 19.51
N LEU A 296 24.59 -15.79 20.58
CA LEU A 296 25.28 -17.08 20.48
C LEU A 296 24.46 -18.12 19.71
N ASN A 297 23.13 -18.23 19.96
CA ASN A 297 22.24 -19.13 19.21
C ASN A 297 22.00 -18.71 17.74
N LYS A 298 22.75 -17.74 17.21
CA LYS A 298 22.76 -17.34 15.79
C LYS A 298 24.14 -17.44 15.14
N ALA A 299 25.14 -17.95 15.84
CA ALA A 299 26.51 -18.11 15.33
C ALA A 299 26.76 -19.45 14.61
N ASP A 300 25.97 -20.48 14.90
CA ASP A 300 26.12 -21.82 14.32
C ASP A 300 25.62 -21.90 12.86
N ILE A 301 26.41 -21.35 11.94
CA ILE A 301 26.27 -21.55 10.49
C ILE A 301 27.33 -22.58 10.06
N PRO A 302 26.94 -23.80 9.62
CA PRO A 302 27.88 -24.82 9.17
C PRO A 302 28.50 -24.46 7.81
N LEU A 303 29.68 -23.82 7.84
CA LEU A 303 30.52 -23.56 6.68
C LEU A 303 31.27 -24.83 6.24
N ASN A 304 30.58 -25.74 5.55
CA ASN A 304 31.24 -26.75 4.74
C ASN A 304 31.60 -26.17 3.36
N GLN A 305 32.81 -25.64 3.22
CA GLN A 305 33.51 -25.62 1.94
C GLN A 305 34.46 -26.82 1.90
N GLU A 306 34.30 -27.68 0.89
CA GLU A 306 35.25 -28.75 0.62
C GLU A 306 36.56 -28.12 0.11
N GLY A 307 37.64 -28.35 0.87
CA GLY A 307 38.97 -27.80 0.61
C GLY A 307 40.01 -28.69 1.29
N GLU A 308 40.73 -29.46 0.48
CA GLU A 308 41.53 -30.61 0.91
C GLU A 308 42.94 -30.22 1.40
N THR A 309 43.52 -31.02 2.32
CA THR A 309 44.92 -30.95 2.82
C THR A 309 45.26 -29.74 3.73
N THR A 310 46.20 -29.77 4.69
CA THR A 310 47.13 -30.85 5.15
C THR A 310 47.40 -30.77 6.67
N ASP A 311 48.03 -31.81 7.20
CA ASP A 311 48.35 -32.16 8.60
C ASP A 311 48.96 -31.15 9.61
N GLN A 312 48.54 -31.37 10.87
CA GLN A 312 49.31 -31.46 12.13
C GLN A 312 50.23 -30.32 12.64
N MET A 313 49.93 -29.84 13.85
CA MET A 313 50.80 -29.86 15.06
C MET A 313 50.07 -29.21 16.27
N LEU A 314 50.35 -29.50 17.55
CA LEU A 314 50.48 -30.78 18.30
C LEU A 314 50.58 -30.43 19.80
N PHE A 315 50.00 -31.26 20.69
CA PHE A 315 50.07 -31.18 22.18
C PHE A 315 49.47 -29.91 22.84
N ASN A 316 48.77 -29.99 23.98
CA ASN A 316 49.12 -30.76 25.18
C ASN A 316 47.93 -31.41 25.93
N THR A 317 48.26 -32.51 26.61
CA THR A 317 47.52 -33.21 27.67
C THR A 317 47.52 -32.38 28.99
N SER A 318 46.83 -32.70 30.10
CA SER A 318 46.05 -33.88 30.55
C SER A 318 45.06 -33.54 31.69
N ASN A 319 44.15 -34.49 31.98
CA ASN A 319 43.39 -34.76 33.23
C ASN A 319 41.86 -34.76 33.00
N LEU A 320 41.05 -35.64 33.60
CA LEU A 320 41.22 -37.02 34.13
C LEU A 320 39.80 -37.61 34.27
N SER A 321 39.59 -38.92 34.09
CA SER A 321 38.27 -39.60 34.20
C SER A 321 38.00 -40.10 35.65
N ASP A 322 36.82 -40.56 36.08
CA ASP A 322 35.50 -40.80 35.42
C ASP A 322 34.37 -39.98 36.15
N THR A 323 33.19 -40.41 36.66
CA THR A 323 32.46 -41.70 36.78
C THR A 323 30.95 -41.49 37.11
N TYR A 324 30.14 -42.56 36.97
CA TYR A 324 28.85 -42.84 37.65
C TYR A 324 27.50 -42.18 37.23
N THR A 325 26.94 -42.72 36.15
CA THR A 325 25.65 -43.49 36.04
C THR A 325 24.37 -43.09 36.82
N GLU A 326 23.29 -42.89 36.04
CA GLU A 326 21.84 -43.17 36.23
C GLU A 326 21.08 -43.01 37.57
N ASN A 327 20.06 -42.14 37.50
CA ASN A 327 18.61 -42.44 37.68
C ASN A 327 18.12 -43.16 38.96
N ILE A 328 17.46 -42.41 39.87
CA ILE A 328 16.52 -42.98 40.86
C ILE A 328 15.20 -42.19 40.86
N GLN A 329 14.10 -42.89 40.57
CA GLN A 329 12.74 -42.41 40.71
C GLN A 329 12.22 -42.66 42.14
N TYR A 330 11.75 -41.61 42.82
CA TYR A 330 11.12 -41.73 44.15
C TYR A 330 9.60 -41.53 44.09
N ASN A 331 8.85 -42.61 44.33
CA ASN A 331 7.43 -42.53 44.64
C ASN A 331 7.24 -42.24 46.14
N LEU A 332 6.52 -41.17 46.48
CA LEU A 332 6.11 -40.86 47.86
C LEU A 332 4.61 -41.16 48.04
N SER A 333 4.28 -42.06 48.97
CA SER A 333 2.91 -42.29 49.40
C SER A 333 2.52 -41.31 50.51
N TYR A 334 1.26 -40.86 50.48
CA TYR A 334 0.67 -40.08 51.57
C TYR A 334 -0.33 -40.94 52.32
N GLN A 335 -0.16 -41.04 53.64
CA GLN A 335 -1.27 -41.30 54.57
C GLN A 335 -1.60 -40.02 55.33
N LYS A 336 -2.89 -39.73 55.47
CA LYS A 336 -3.41 -38.78 56.45
C LYS A 336 -4.00 -39.56 57.62
N THR A 337 -4.02 -38.91 58.78
CA THR A 337 -4.99 -39.16 59.86
C THR A 337 -6.41 -38.85 59.38
#